data_AF-A0A1V3FSY9-F1
#
_entry.id   AF-A0A1V3FSY9-F1
#
_cell.length_a   1.000
_cell.length_b   1.000
_cell.length_c   1.000
_cell.angle_alpha   90.00
_cell.angle_beta   90.00
_cell.angle_gamma   90.00
#
_symmetry.space_group_name_H-M   'P 1'
#
loop_
_entity.id
_entity.type
_entity.pdbx_description
1 polymer ?
#
loop_
_entity_poly.entity_id
_entity_poly.type
_entity_poly.pdbx_seq_one_letter_code
_entity_poly.pdbx_strand_id
1 'polypeptide(L)' 'MNDQVNRLRKIVKEKTWVSFLYNNHPYSLLHWSVAGFSNDERDVWLLQDEMTFETQSFVQLDEALAWIEQHMPHITDIL' A
#
# COMPACT_ATOMS: atom_id res chain seq x y z
N MET A 1 -15.10 10.03 -2.87
CA MET A 1 -14.03 9.06 -3.21
C MET A 1 -12.87 9.84 -3.77
N ASN A 2 -11.71 9.72 -3.13
CA ASN A 2 -10.49 10.41 -3.55
C ASN A 2 -9.99 9.82 -4.89
N ASP A 3 -9.86 10.65 -5.93
CA ASP A 3 -9.48 10.22 -7.28
C ASP A 3 -8.11 9.50 -7.29
N GLN A 4 -7.21 9.92 -6.40
CA GLN A 4 -5.88 9.34 -6.23
C GLN A 4 -5.92 7.92 -5.65
N VAL A 5 -6.78 7.67 -4.65
CA VAL A 5 -6.93 6.32 -4.06
C VAL A 5 -7.50 5.33 -5.09
N ASN A 6 -8.41 5.79 -5.95
CA ASN A 6 -8.90 4.98 -7.06
C ASN A 6 -7.81 4.65 -8.07
N ARG A 7 -6.87 5.58 -8.29
CA ARG A 7 -5.73 5.39 -9.18
C ARG A 7 -4.72 4.40 -8.57
N LEU A 8 -4.41 4.53 -7.28
CA LEU A 8 -3.62 3.55 -6.52
C LEU A 8 -4.23 2.15 -6.66
N ARG A 9 -5.54 2.01 -6.41
CA ARG A 9 -6.26 0.73 -6.54
C ARG A 9 -6.08 0.09 -7.91
N LYS A 10 -6.13 0.86 -9.00
CA LYS A 10 -5.95 0.34 -10.36
C LYS A 10 -4.53 -0.17 -10.58
N ILE A 11 -3.53 0.65 -10.26
CA ILE A 11 -2.11 0.29 -10.48
C ILE A 11 -1.74 -0.94 -9.66
N VAL A 12 -2.17 -0.97 -8.40
CA VAL A 12 -1.89 -2.07 -7.49
C VAL A 12 -2.51 -3.39 -7.93
N LYS A 13 -3.72 -3.37 -8.51
CA LYS A 13 -4.33 -4.57 -9.08
C LYS A 13 -3.60 -5.10 -10.32
N GLU A 14 -2.90 -4.24 -11.06
CA GLU A 14 -2.17 -4.61 -12.27
C GLU A 14 -0.72 -5.02 -11.98
N LYS A 15 -0.04 -4.27 -11.12
CA LYS A 15 1.41 -4.39 -10.86
C LYS A 15 1.75 -5.03 -9.53
N THR A 16 0.77 -5.30 -8.67
CA THR A 16 0.94 -5.79 -7.30
C THR A 16 1.80 -4.90 -6.39
N TRP A 17 2.11 -3.68 -6.81
CA TRP A 17 2.76 -2.64 -6.02
C TRP A 17 2.54 -1.26 -6.64
N VAL A 18 2.70 -0.22 -5.84
CA VAL A 18 2.70 1.19 -6.27
C VAL A 18 3.48 2.03 -5.27
N SER A 19 4.20 3.04 -5.76
CA SER A 19 4.83 4.05 -4.90
C SER A 19 4.07 5.36 -5.03
N PHE A 20 3.99 6.14 -3.97
CA PHE A 20 3.31 7.42 -3.96
C PHE A 20 3.88 8.38 -2.93
N LEU A 21 3.57 9.67 -3.08
CA LEU A 21 3.93 10.70 -2.12
C LEU A 21 2.72 11.11 -1.30
N TYR A 22 2.90 11.18 0.01
CA TYR A 22 1.98 11.81 0.94
C TYR A 22 2.72 12.90 1.70
N ASN A 23 2.28 14.16 1.60
CA ASN A 23 2.97 15.32 2.18
C ASN A 23 4.48 15.41 1.81
N ASN A 24 4.82 15.17 0.53
CA ASN A 24 6.19 15.05 0.02
C ASN A 24 7.03 13.94 0.67
N HIS A 25 6.40 13.04 1.40
CA HIS A 25 7.04 11.90 2.04
C HIS A 25 6.72 10.62 1.24
N PRO A 26 7.75 9.83 0.86
CA PRO A 26 7.56 8.67 0.01
C PRO A 26 7.02 7.45 0.76
N TYR A 27 6.02 6.82 0.17
CA TYR A 27 5.40 5.58 0.61
C TYR A 27 5.33 4.57 -0.53
N SER A 28 5.36 3.28 -0.18
CA SER A 28 5.05 2.18 -1.11
C SER A 28 3.94 1.32 -0.56
N LEU A 29 2.96 0.99 -1.39
CA LEU A 29 1.97 -0.04 -1.11
C LEU A 29 2.24 -1.23 -2.03
N LEU A 30 2.53 -2.39 -1.46
CA LEU A 30 2.90 -3.59 -2.21
C LEU A 30 2.24 -4.85 -1.67
N HIS A 31 1.95 -5.79 -2.57
CA HIS A 31 1.52 -7.13 -2.22
C HIS A 31 2.75 -7.97 -1.96
N TRP A 32 2.81 -8.57 -0.78
CA TRP A 32 3.89 -9.46 -0.39
C TRP A 32 3.30 -10.80 0.04
N SER A 33 3.75 -11.87 -0.61
CA SER A 33 3.45 -13.24 -0.18
C SER A 33 4.62 -13.74 0.67
N VAL A 34 4.42 -13.87 1.98
CA VAL A 34 5.45 -14.44 2.87
C VAL A 34 5.24 -15.95 2.88
N ALA A 35 6.11 -16.68 2.17
CA ALA A 35 6.28 -18.11 2.38
C ALA A 35 7.03 -18.31 3.71
N GLY A 36 6.29 -18.47 4.80
CA GLY A 36 6.88 -18.79 6.11
C GLY A 36 7.52 -20.19 6.11
N PHE A 37 8.49 -20.41 7.00
CA PHE A 37 9.07 -21.75 7.28
C PHE A 37 8.04 -22.78 7.78
N SER A 38 6.83 -22.33 8.14
CA SER A 38 5.65 -23.14 8.40
C SER A 38 4.68 -22.86 7.25
N ASN A 39 4.09 -23.90 6.66
CA ASN A 39 3.23 -23.94 5.45
C ASN A 39 2.03 -22.94 5.36
N ASP A 40 1.97 -21.89 6.16
CA ASP A 40 1.04 -20.77 6.01
C ASP A 40 1.69 -19.70 5.12
N GLU A 41 1.49 -19.83 3.80
CA GLU A 41 1.66 -18.71 2.89
C GLU A 41 0.65 -17.63 3.29
N ARG A 42 1.14 -16.49 3.78
CA ARG A 42 0.29 -15.32 4.07
C ARG A 42 0.52 -14.27 3.01
N ASP A 43 -0.47 -14.12 2.16
CA ASP A 43 -0.61 -12.99 1.26
C ASP A 43 -1.05 -11.76 2.05
N VAL A 44 -0.19 -10.75 2.09
CA VAL A 44 -0.45 -9.50 2.82
C VAL A 44 -0.14 -8.29 1.94
N TRP A 45 -0.83 -7.20 2.23
CA TRP A 45 -0.55 -5.89 1.68
C TRP A 45 0.30 -5.11 2.66
N LEU A 46 1.47 -4.66 2.25
CA LEU A 46 2.38 -3.85 3.05
C LEU A 46 2.33 -2.41 2.55
N LEU A 47 1.94 -1.51 3.44
CA LEU A 47 2.21 -0.08 3.31
C LEU A 47 3.51 0.22 4.04
N GLN A 48 4.50 0.71 3.33
CA GLN A 48 5.83 1.01 3.84
C GLN A 48 6.11 2.50 3.72
N ASP A 49 6.62 3.08 4.81
CA ASP A 49 7.31 4.37 4.79
C ASP A 49 8.74 4.15 4.28
N GLU A 50 9.10 4.77 3.17
CA GLU A 50 10.41 4.56 2.54
C GLU A 50 11.56 5.26 3.28
N MET A 51 11.25 6.23 4.15
CA MET A 51 12.26 6.97 4.92
C MET A 51 12.54 6.35 6.28
N THR A 52 11.49 5.82 6.94
CA THR A 52 11.63 5.21 8.27
C THR A 52 11.69 3.68 8.24
N PHE A 53 11.35 3.06 7.10
CA PHE A 53 11.16 1.61 6.93
C PHE A 53 10.08 1.03 7.85
N GLU A 54 9.23 1.86 8.44
CA GLU A 54 8.07 1.40 9.18
C GLU A 54 7.06 0.81 8.20
N THR A 55 6.50 -0.35 8.57
CA THR A 55 5.58 -1.09 7.73
C THR A 55 4.28 -1.36 8.47
N GLN A 56 3.18 -1.27 7.73
CA GLN A 56 1.87 -1.66 8.19
C GLN A 56 1.32 -2.72 7.24
N SER A 57 0.93 -3.86 7.81
CA SER A 57 0.39 -4.99 7.07
C SER A 57 -1.13 -5.03 7.13
N PHE A 58 -1.73 -5.42 6.01
CA PHE A 58 -3.18 -5.60 5.86
C PHE A 58 -3.44 -6.94 5.19
N VAL A 59 -4.56 -7.57 5.53
CA VAL A 59 -4.93 -8.87 4.94
C VAL A 59 -5.51 -8.65 3.55
N GLN A 60 -6.25 -7.56 3.36
CA GLN A 60 -6.93 -7.25 2.10
C GLN A 60 -6.49 -5.90 1.54
N LEU A 61 -6.44 -5.79 0.20
CA LEU A 61 -6.13 -4.53 -0.48
C LEU A 61 -7.09 -3.42 -0.07
N ASP A 62 -8.39 -3.73 0.04
CA ASP A 62 -9.40 -2.74 0.39
C ASP A 62 -9.23 -2.21 1.83
N GLU A 63 -8.68 -3.01 2.76
CA GLU A 63 -8.32 -2.54 4.10
C GLU A 63 -7.16 -1.53 4.05
N ALA A 64 -6.12 -1.85 3.27
CA ALA A 64 -4.99 -0.94 3.07
C ALA A 64 -5.44 0.38 2.44
N LEU A 65 -6.26 0.32 1.37
CA LEU A 65 -6.76 1.50 0.68
C LEU A 65 -7.70 2.34 1.56
N ALA A 66 -8.55 1.70 2.36
CA ALA A 66 -9.41 2.41 3.31
C ALA A 66 -8.60 3.12 4.38
N TRP A 67 -7.54 2.49 4.90
CA TRP A 67 -6.62 3.10 5.85
C TRP A 67 -5.92 4.31 5.23
N ILE A 68 -5.41 4.18 3.99
CA ILE A 68 -4.78 5.27 3.24
C ILE A 68 -5.78 6.42 3.00
N GLU A 69 -7.02 6.13 2.60
CA GLU A 69 -8.03 7.19 2.38
C GLU A 69 -8.34 7.97 3.67
N GLN A 70 -8.31 7.30 4.82
CA GLN A 70 -8.58 7.91 6.13
C GLN A 70 -7.37 8.67 6.71
N HIS A 71 -6.15 8.16 6.55
CA HIS A 71 -4.95 8.69 7.19
C HIS A 71 -4.07 9.53 6.26
N MET A 72 -4.22 9.36 4.94
CA MET A 72 -3.43 10.01 3.89
C MET A 72 -4.32 10.68 2.84
N PRO A 73 -5.16 11.67 3.21
CA PRO A 73 -6.12 12.29 2.29
C PRO A 73 -5.47 13.10 1.15
N HIS A 74 -4.20 13.48 1.30
CA HIS A 74 -3.46 14.37 0.38
C HIS A 74 -2.30 13.65 -0.33
N ILE A 75 -2.59 12.51 -0.95
CA ILE A 75 -1.63 11.86 -1.86
C ILE A 75 -1.44 12.77 -3.07
N THR A 76 -0.22 13.16 -3.36
CA THR A 76 0.09 14.14 -4.42
C THR A 76 0.57 13.49 -5.70
N ASP A 77 1.42 12.46 -5.59
CA ASP A 77 2.06 11.83 -6.74
C ASP A 77 2.00 10.32 -6.61
N ILE A 78 1.66 9.63 -7.71
CA ILE A 78 1.64 8.18 -7.81
C ILE A 78 2.63 7.80 -8.92
N LEU A 79 3.65 7.01 -8.57
CA LEU A 79 4.83 6.68 -9.38
C LEU A 79 4.72 5.27 -10.00
#